data_AF-A0A7J2SSR9-F1
#
_entry.id   AF-A0A7J2SSR9-F1
#
_cell.length_a   1.000
_cell.length_b   1.000
_cell.length_c   1.000
_cell.angle_alpha   90.00
_cell.angle_beta   90.00
_cell.angle_gamma   90.00
#
_symmetry.space_group_name_H-M   'P 1'
#
loop_
_entity.id
_entity.type
_entity.pdbx_description
1 polymer ?
#
loop_
_entity_poly.entity_id
_entity_poly.type
_entity_poly.pdbx_seq_one_letter_code
_entity_poly.pdbx_strand_id
1 'polypeptide(L)'
;MREFNTLDDFEVKEKTVLLRVDFNLPLDKETLEILDTTRIKQALPTIKELVEKKAKVVILAHQGRPGSWDFISMEKHANALSKLVERDVLFVDDIYGEKAKTMITSMKP
;
A
#
# COMPACT_ATOMS: atom_id res chain seq x y z
N MET A 1 -2.28 -22.52 -21.36
CA MET A 1 -3.22 -21.73 -20.54
C MET A 1 -2.44 -21.10 -19.41
N ARG A 2 -2.77 -19.88 -18.99
CA ARG A 2 -2.17 -19.29 -17.78
C ARG A 2 -2.73 -20.01 -16.55
N GLU A 3 -1.88 -20.26 -15.55
CA GLU A 3 -2.22 -20.97 -14.30
C GLU A 3 -2.86 -20.06 -13.25
N PHE A 4 -2.83 -18.74 -13.44
CA PHE A 4 -3.36 -17.75 -12.51
C PHE A 4 -3.99 -16.58 -13.24
N ASN A 5 -4.94 -15.93 -12.56
CA ASN A 5 -5.58 -14.71 -13.04
C ASN A 5 -4.65 -13.50 -12.88
N THR A 6 -4.74 -12.59 -13.82
CA THR A 6 -4.09 -11.28 -13.85
C THR A 6 -5.11 -10.17 -13.57
N LEU A 7 -4.64 -8.94 -13.38
CA LEU A 7 -5.54 -7.81 -13.14
C LEU A 7 -6.51 -7.57 -14.31
N ASP A 8 -6.13 -7.94 -15.53
CA ASP A 8 -6.98 -7.84 -16.73
C ASP A 8 -8.19 -8.76 -16.71
N ASP A 9 -8.16 -9.81 -15.89
CA ASP A 9 -9.25 -10.79 -15.78
C ASP A 9 -10.40 -10.31 -14.85
N PHE A 10 -10.31 -9.09 -14.31
CA PHE A 10 -11.27 -8.55 -13.34
C PHE A 10 -11.76 -7.15 -13.69
N GLU A 11 -13.08 -6.94 -13.55
CA GLU A 11 -13.69 -5.60 -13.49
C GLU A 11 -13.59 -5.07 -12.05
N VAL A 12 -12.90 -3.95 -11.86
CA VAL A 12 -12.56 -3.37 -10.54
C VAL A 12 -13.16 -1.99 -10.31
N LYS A 13 -13.80 -1.39 -11.32
CA LYS A 13 -14.44 -0.09 -11.20
C LYS A 13 -15.43 -0.06 -10.04
N GLU A 14 -15.30 0.96 -9.19
CA GLU A 14 -16.11 1.21 -7.98
C GLU A 14 -16.03 0.11 -6.91
N LYS A 15 -15.19 -0.92 -7.11
CA LYS A 15 -14.94 -1.98 -6.12
C LYS A 15 -13.79 -1.60 -5.21
N THR A 16 -13.81 -2.18 -4.01
CA THR A 16 -12.67 -2.13 -3.10
C THR A 16 -11.69 -3.25 -3.44
N VAL A 17 -10.46 -2.88 -3.76
CA VAL A 17 -9.36 -3.80 -4.05
C VAL A 17 -8.38 -3.76 -2.89
N LEU A 18 -8.24 -4.89 -2.19
CA LEU A 18 -7.17 -5.09 -1.22
C LEU A 18 -5.89 -5.49 -1.97
N LEU A 19 -4.96 -4.56 -2.10
CA LEU A 19 -3.68 -4.75 -2.77
C LEU A 19 -2.59 -5.06 -1.75
N ARG A 20 -2.07 -6.29 -1.78
CA ARG A 20 -0.93 -6.69 -0.95
C ARG A 20 0.38 -6.37 -1.69
N VAL A 21 1.28 -5.62 -1.06
CA VAL A 21 2.55 -5.18 -1.67
C VAL A 21 3.75 -5.45 -0.75
N ASP A 22 4.94 -5.56 -1.34
CA ASP A 22 6.19 -5.62 -0.60
C ASP A 22 6.77 -4.21 -0.40
N PHE A 23 6.47 -3.59 0.73
CA PHE A 23 7.08 -2.33 1.17
C PHE A 23 8.03 -2.52 2.37
N ASN A 24 8.70 -3.68 2.44
CA ASN A 24 9.77 -3.86 3.42
C ASN A 24 11.04 -3.17 2.88
N LEU A 25 11.25 -1.90 3.25
CA LEU A 25 12.27 -1.02 2.71
C LEU A 25 13.54 -1.02 3.56
N PRO A 26 14.71 -0.76 2.97
CA PRO A 26 15.91 -0.48 3.75
C PRO A 26 15.74 0.85 4.50
N LEU A 27 16.07 0.82 5.79
CA LEU A 27 16.00 1.98 6.67
C LEU A 27 17.39 2.33 7.19
N ASP A 28 17.59 3.61 7.49
CA ASP A 28 18.73 4.06 8.26
C ASP A 28 18.59 3.58 9.71
N LYS A 29 19.66 2.99 10.27
CA LYS A 29 19.58 2.33 11.58
C LYS A 29 19.45 3.31 12.75
N GLU A 30 19.92 4.54 12.59
CA GLU A 30 19.93 5.54 13.65
C GLU A 30 18.66 6.41 13.61
N THR A 31 18.25 6.81 12.41
CA THR A 31 17.14 7.75 12.19
C THR A 31 15.82 7.06 11.80
N LEU A 32 15.88 5.78 11.40
CA LEU A 32 14.75 5.04 10.84
C LEU A 32 14.14 5.71 9.60
N GLU A 33 14.93 6.51 8.88
CA GLU A 33 14.53 7.11 7.61
C GLU A 33 14.62 6.11 6.46
N ILE A 34 13.72 6.24 5.48
CA ILE A 34 13.71 5.38 4.30
C ILE A 34 14.90 5.73 3.42
N LEU A 35 15.78 4.76 3.17
CA LEU A 35 16.97 4.94 2.34
C LEU A 35 16.70 4.72 0.85
N ASP A 36 15.78 3.81 0.52
CA ASP A 36 15.46 3.45 -0.86
C ASP A 36 13.95 3.15 -1.01
N THR A 37 13.35 3.72 -2.06
CA THR A 37 11.93 3.59 -2.40
C THR A 37 11.69 2.68 -3.62
N THR A 38 12.70 1.96 -4.11
CA THR A 38 12.63 1.10 -5.30
C THR A 38 11.45 0.12 -5.26
N ARG A 39 11.19 -0.51 -4.10
CA ARG A 39 10.04 -1.43 -3.95
C ARG A 39 8.70 -0.72 -4.06
N ILE A 40 8.58 0.52 -3.54
CA ILE A 40 7.38 1.33 -3.76
C ILE A 40 7.22 1.61 -5.26
N LYS A 41 8.31 2.04 -5.92
CA LYS A 41 8.31 2.35 -7.37
C LYS A 41 7.87 1.17 -8.22
N GLN A 42 8.26 -0.05 -7.85
CA GLN A 42 7.86 -1.28 -8.54
C GLN A 42 6.36 -1.59 -8.42
N ALA A 43 5.69 -1.16 -7.35
CA ALA A 43 4.25 -1.33 -7.18
C ALA A 43 3.43 -0.21 -7.85
N LEU A 44 4.05 0.92 -8.21
CA LEU A 44 3.34 2.07 -8.78
C LEU A 44 2.51 1.75 -10.03
N PRO A 45 2.99 0.93 -11.01
CA PRO A 45 2.18 0.62 -12.19
C PRO A 45 0.83 0.01 -11.81
N THR A 46 0.81 -0.99 -10.91
CA THR A 46 -0.42 -1.63 -10.45
C THR A 46 -1.31 -0.68 -9.66
N ILE A 47 -0.74 0.14 -8.77
CA ILE A 47 -1.51 1.14 -8.00
C ILE A 47 -2.17 2.15 -8.95
N LYS A 48 -1.40 2.68 -9.91
CA LYS A 48 -1.89 3.66 -10.90
C LYS A 48 -3.00 3.06 -11.76
N GLU A 49 -2.80 1.84 -12.27
CA GLU A 49 -3.80 1.15 -13.08
C GLU A 49 -5.12 0.96 -12.33
N LEU A 50 -5.07 0.53 -11.05
CA LEU A 50 -6.27 0.38 -10.22
C LEU A 50 -6.99 1.72 -10.00
N VAL A 51 -6.24 2.79 -9.73
CA VAL A 51 -6.79 4.14 -9.57
C VAL A 51 -7.40 4.65 -10.88
N GLU A 52 -6.74 4.45 -12.01
CA GLU A 52 -7.24 4.82 -13.34
C GLU A 52 -8.52 4.05 -13.71
N LYS A 53 -8.60 2.77 -13.32
CA LYS A 53 -9.81 1.94 -13.42
C LYS A 53 -10.91 2.33 -12.41
N LYS A 54 -10.72 3.39 -11.60
CA LYS A 54 -11.65 3.88 -10.56
C LYS A 54 -11.95 2.84 -9.47
N ALA A 55 -10.97 2.04 -9.09
CA ALA A 55 -11.07 1.16 -7.94
C ALA A 55 -10.72 1.92 -6.64
N LYS A 56 -11.34 1.54 -5.53
CA LYS A 56 -10.93 1.96 -4.19
C LYS A 56 -9.77 1.07 -3.74
N VAL A 57 -8.56 1.62 -3.68
CA VAL A 57 -7.35 0.82 -3.41
C VAL A 57 -7.00 0.85 -1.92
N VAL A 58 -7.02 -0.31 -1.27
CA VAL A 58 -6.59 -0.51 0.11
C VAL A 58 -5.27 -1.26 0.08
N ILE A 59 -4.19 -0.66 0.59
CA ILE A 59 -2.85 -1.26 0.52
C ILE A 59 -2.53 -1.96 1.84
N LEU A 60 -2.10 -3.22 1.76
CA LEU A 60 -1.62 -4.01 2.89
C LEU A 60 -0.15 -4.38 2.67
N ALA A 61 0.71 -4.03 3.64
CA ALA A 61 2.15 -4.29 3.58
C ALA A 61 2.71 -4.53 4.98
N HIS A 62 4.03 -4.71 5.07
CA HIS A 62 4.75 -4.81 6.34
C HIS A 62 6.13 -4.17 6.19
N GLN A 63 6.73 -3.83 7.34
CA GLN A 63 8.12 -3.41 7.47
C GLN A 63 8.75 -4.19 8.63
N GLY A 64 9.91 -4.80 8.40
CA GLY A 64 10.59 -5.62 9.42
C GLY A 64 9.75 -6.80 9.91
N ARG A 65 10.06 -7.29 11.10
CA ARG A 65 9.35 -8.40 11.76
C ARG A 65 9.37 -8.21 13.28
N PRO A 66 8.40 -8.74 14.04
CA PRO A 66 8.39 -8.61 15.49
C PRO A 66 9.75 -8.94 16.12
N GLY A 67 10.29 -8.01 16.90
CA GLY A 67 11.60 -8.11 17.54
C GLY A 67 12.80 -7.61 16.73
N SER A 68 12.62 -7.21 15.46
CA SER A 68 13.68 -6.55 14.70
C SER A 68 13.69 -5.04 14.92
N TRP A 69 14.86 -4.42 14.76
CA TRP A 69 15.05 -2.97 14.98
C TRP A 69 14.30 -2.12 13.94
N ASP A 70 14.04 -2.68 12.76
CA ASP A 70 13.30 -2.08 11.67
C ASP A 70 11.80 -2.38 11.74
N PHE A 71 11.28 -3.02 12.80
CA PHE A 71 9.85 -3.22 12.99
C PHE A 71 9.18 -1.94 13.47
N ILE A 72 8.81 -1.09 12.51
CA ILE A 72 8.27 0.25 12.75
C ILE A 72 6.91 0.45 12.10
N SER A 73 6.22 1.53 12.49
CA SER A 73 5.01 2.00 11.80
C SER A 73 5.27 2.26 10.31
N MET A 74 4.27 2.00 9.48
CA MET A 74 4.32 2.24 8.04
C MET A 74 3.88 3.66 7.62
N GLU A 75 3.72 4.58 8.57
CA GLU A 75 3.35 5.97 8.28
C GLU A 75 4.35 6.66 7.34
N LYS A 76 5.65 6.44 7.54
CA LYS A 76 6.70 6.96 6.64
C LYS A 76 6.55 6.39 5.21
N HIS A 77 6.14 5.13 5.07
CA HIS A 77 5.89 4.49 3.78
C HIS A 77 4.67 5.08 3.08
N ALA A 78 3.58 5.33 3.82
CA ALA A 78 2.40 6.00 3.28
C ALA A 78 2.75 7.41 2.76
N ASN A 79 3.54 8.18 3.52
CA ASN A 79 4.03 9.49 3.10
C ASN A 79 4.94 9.41 1.86
N ALA A 80 5.85 8.42 1.80
CA ALA A 80 6.70 8.20 0.64
C ALA A 80 5.89 7.80 -0.60
N LEU A 81 4.91 6.91 -0.45
CA LEU A 81 4.01 6.53 -1.53
C LEU A 81 3.21 7.74 -2.02
N SER A 82 2.62 8.52 -1.12
CA SER A 82 1.83 9.73 -1.45
C SER A 82 2.61 10.68 -2.36
N LYS A 83 3.88 10.95 -2.04
CA LYS A 83 4.77 11.77 -2.88
C LYS A 83 5.02 11.16 -4.26
N LEU A 84 5.13 9.83 -4.36
CA LEU A 84 5.42 9.12 -5.61
C LEU A 84 4.20 8.95 -6.52
N VAL A 85 2.99 8.85 -5.95
CA VAL A 85 1.74 8.79 -6.71
C VAL A 85 1.13 10.16 -6.96
N GLU A 86 1.67 11.21 -6.35
CA GLU A 86 1.17 12.59 -6.41
C GLU A 86 -0.31 12.70 -6.01
N ARG A 87 -0.70 11.90 -5.00
CA ARG A 87 -2.05 11.83 -4.44
C ARG A 87 -1.99 11.55 -2.95
N ASP A 88 -3.06 11.93 -2.25
CA ASP A 88 -3.20 11.65 -0.82
C ASP A 88 -3.26 10.14 -0.57
N VAL A 89 -2.39 9.65 0.30
CA VAL A 89 -2.41 8.28 0.80
C VAL A 89 -2.60 8.37 2.31
N LEU A 90 -3.77 7.94 2.77
CA LEU A 90 -4.09 7.94 4.19
C LEU A 90 -3.49 6.71 4.87
N PHE A 91 -2.66 6.94 5.89
CA PHE A 91 -2.23 5.89 6.80
C PHE A 91 -3.35 5.57 7.80
N VAL A 92 -3.60 4.28 8.02
CA VAL A 92 -4.58 3.80 9.00
C VAL A 92 -3.83 2.99 10.05
N ASP A 93 -3.82 3.49 11.29
CA ASP A 93 -3.22 2.82 12.44
C ASP A 93 -4.15 1.72 12.98
N ASP A 94 -4.45 0.74 12.13
CA ASP A 94 -5.24 -0.46 12.39
C ASP A 94 -5.11 -1.45 11.22
N ILE A 95 -5.11 -2.75 11.50
CA ILE A 95 -4.95 -3.81 10.48
C ILE A 95 -6.31 -4.41 10.09
N TYR A 96 -7.19 -4.67 11.06
CA TYR A 96 -8.47 -5.37 10.84
C TYR A 96 -9.61 -4.93 11.76
N GLY A 97 -9.35 -4.00 12.68
CA GLY A 97 -10.32 -3.50 13.64
C GLY A 97 -11.30 -2.49 13.04
N GLU A 98 -12.05 -1.84 13.92
CA GLU A 98 -13.13 -0.92 13.55
C GLU A 98 -12.63 0.34 12.82
N LYS A 99 -11.41 0.81 13.10
CA LYS A 99 -10.85 1.97 12.39
C LYS A 99 -10.59 1.60 10.92
N ALA A 100 -9.98 0.45 10.66
CA ALA A 100 -9.73 -0.02 9.30
C ALA A 100 -11.04 -0.19 8.52
N LYS A 101 -12.03 -0.88 9.11
CA LYS A 101 -13.35 -1.08 8.49
C LYS A 101 -14.04 0.25 8.18
N THR A 102 -14.09 1.17 9.14
CA THR A 102 -14.74 2.48 8.97
C THR A 102 -14.08 3.25 7.82
N MET A 103 -12.75 3.34 7.80
CA MET A 103 -12.03 4.05 6.74
C MET A 103 -12.31 3.45 5.37
N ILE A 104 -12.22 2.12 5.22
CA ILE A 104 -12.49 1.41 3.96
C ILE A 104 -13.93 1.68 3.47
N THR A 105 -14.93 1.63 4.36
CA THR A 105 -16.33 1.90 3.97
C THR A 105 -16.58 3.35 3.56
N SER A 106 -15.80 4.30 4.11
CA SER A 106 -15.92 5.72 3.79
C SER A 106 -15.26 6.13 2.46
N MET A 107 -14.42 5.26 1.88
CA MET A 107 -13.71 5.57 0.63
C MET A 107 -14.66 5.84 -0.53
N LYS A 108 -14.33 6.86 -1.32
CA LYS A 108 -14.97 7.17 -2.59
C LYS A 108 -14.07 6.71 -3.75
N PRO A 109 -14.64 6.20 -4.85
CA PRO A 109 -13.88 5.87 -6.06
C PRO A 109 -13.25 7.10 -6.71
#